data_AF-A0A9X3NQ37-F1
#
_entry.id   AF-A0A9X3NQ37-F1
#
_cell.length_a   1.000
_cell.length_b   1.000
_cell.length_c   1.000
_cell.angle_alpha   90.00
_cell.angle_beta   90.00
_cell.angle_gamma   90.00
#
_symmetry.space_group_name_H-M   'P 1'
#
loop_
_entity.id
_entity.type
_entity.pdbx_description
1 polymer ?
#
loop_
_entity_poly.entity_id
_entity_poly.type
_entity_poly.pdbx_seq_one_letter_code
_entity_poly.pdbx_strand_id
1 'polypeptide(L)'
;MLRKTSAIAASALVAASILAGAAPAAAETTPQSAPRAASVPGCVVTSLDDSGTTDYLTVYNDCGYDVRVKVVLAHATDLSCQTIFSGTHRNYQWVWPGRFDRLDAC
;
A
#
# COMPACT_ATOMS: atom_id res chain seq x y z
N MET A 1 -3.81 -78.01 -24.54
CA MET A 1 -2.50 -77.68 -25.14
C MET A 1 -2.23 -76.22 -24.84
N LEU A 2 -1.10 -75.70 -24.34
CA LEU A 2 0.19 -76.23 -23.91
C LEU A 2 0.86 -75.04 -23.14
N ARG A 3 1.49 -75.31 -21.99
CA ARG A 3 2.24 -74.33 -21.18
C ARG A 3 3.41 -73.73 -21.98
N LYS A 4 3.79 -72.47 -21.70
CA LYS A 4 5.20 -72.05 -21.76
C LYS A 4 5.49 -70.88 -20.81
N THR A 5 6.14 -71.25 -19.71
CA THR A 5 7.06 -70.47 -18.87
C THR A 5 8.31 -70.06 -19.64
N SER A 6 8.98 -68.97 -19.19
CA SER A 6 10.43 -68.63 -19.24
C SER A 6 10.60 -67.11 -19.44
N ALA A 7 11.55 -66.37 -18.86
CA ALA A 7 12.62 -66.65 -17.90
C ALA A 7 13.15 -65.30 -17.32
N ILE A 8 13.93 -65.42 -16.24
CA ILE A 8 14.62 -64.40 -15.46
C ILE A 8 15.95 -64.02 -16.12
N ALA A 9 16.37 -62.73 -16.08
CA ALA A 9 17.77 -62.27 -16.11
C ALA A 9 17.82 -60.79 -15.67
N ALA A 10 18.30 -60.44 -14.47
CA ALA A 10 19.69 -60.23 -14.05
C ALA A 10 20.13 -58.75 -14.11
N SER A 11 20.20 -58.17 -12.90
CA SER A 11 21.14 -57.16 -12.37
C SER A 11 21.70 -56.05 -13.26
N ALA A 12 21.42 -54.80 -12.87
CA ALA A 12 22.39 -53.70 -12.96
C ALA A 12 22.22 -52.76 -11.75
N LEU A 13 23.23 -52.73 -10.89
CA LEU A 13 23.45 -51.66 -9.90
C LEU A 13 23.55 -50.32 -10.64
N VAL A 14 22.75 -49.33 -10.25
CA VAL A 14 23.02 -47.94 -10.60
C VAL A 14 23.04 -47.10 -9.33
N ALA A 15 24.14 -46.36 -9.23
CA ALA A 15 24.64 -45.63 -8.09
C ALA A 15 23.65 -44.59 -7.51
N ALA A 16 23.76 -44.42 -6.21
CA ALA A 16 23.17 -43.31 -5.46
C ALA A 16 23.72 -41.97 -5.98
N SER A 17 22.83 -41.17 -6.57
CA SER A 17 23.10 -39.77 -6.91
C SER A 17 22.48 -38.89 -5.82
N ILE A 18 23.31 -38.43 -4.90
CA ILE A 18 22.96 -37.43 -3.89
C ILE A 18 22.75 -36.11 -4.63
N LEU A 19 21.49 -35.75 -4.90
CA LEU A 19 21.14 -34.38 -5.28
C LEU A 19 21.03 -33.57 -3.99
N ALA A 20 22.13 -32.94 -3.61
CA ALA A 20 22.14 -31.85 -2.65
C ALA A 20 21.35 -30.68 -3.25
N GLY A 21 20.04 -30.67 -3.04
CA GLY A 21 19.19 -29.53 -3.34
C GLY A 21 19.55 -28.40 -2.38
N ALA A 22 20.32 -27.43 -2.86
CA ALA A 22 20.44 -26.13 -2.21
C ALA A 22 19.05 -25.49 -2.22
N ALA A 23 18.32 -25.61 -1.11
CA ALA A 23 17.06 -24.92 -0.92
C ALA A 23 17.32 -23.41 -1.05
N PRO A 24 16.56 -22.67 -1.88
CA PRO A 24 16.65 -21.22 -1.89
C PRO A 24 16.25 -20.74 -0.50
N ALA A 25 17.17 -20.05 0.18
CA ALA A 25 16.86 -19.32 1.40
C ALA A 25 15.73 -18.34 1.07
N ALA A 26 14.53 -18.62 1.59
CA ALA A 26 13.43 -17.67 1.54
C ALA A 26 13.88 -16.44 2.32
N ALA A 27 14.20 -15.36 1.61
CA ALA A 27 14.39 -14.06 2.23
C ALA A 27 13.06 -13.67 2.87
N GLU A 28 13.00 -13.72 4.19
CA GLU A 28 11.89 -13.20 4.97
C GLU A 28 11.85 -11.69 4.77
N THR A 29 11.02 -11.24 3.84
CA THR A 29 10.61 -9.83 3.77
C THR A 29 9.74 -9.57 5.00
N THR A 30 10.37 -9.21 6.11
CA THR A 30 9.67 -8.61 7.24
C THR A 30 8.84 -7.44 6.70
N PRO A 31 7.53 -7.37 6.97
CA PRO A 31 6.72 -6.24 6.54
C PRO A 31 7.26 -4.98 7.21
N GLN A 32 8.06 -4.22 6.47
CA GLN A 32 8.53 -2.91 6.89
C GLN A 32 7.29 -2.02 6.98
N SER A 33 6.90 -1.69 8.20
CA SER A 33 5.82 -0.72 8.43
C SER A 33 6.15 0.54 7.63
N ALA A 34 5.27 0.89 6.69
CA ALA A 34 5.47 2.07 5.87
C ALA A 34 5.63 3.29 6.78
N PRO A 35 6.59 4.19 6.50
CA PRO A 35 6.73 5.41 7.28
C PRO A 35 5.41 6.17 7.25
N ARG A 36 4.91 6.53 8.44
CA ARG A 36 3.74 7.41 8.57
C ARG A 36 4.10 8.74 7.91
N ALA A 37 3.24 9.23 7.00
CA ALA A 37 3.47 10.50 6.33
C ALA A 37 3.64 11.63 7.35
N ALA A 38 4.46 12.63 6.99
CA ALA A 38 4.75 13.75 7.87
C ALA A 38 3.47 14.58 8.10
N SER A 39 3.29 15.06 9.34
CA SER A 39 2.20 15.99 9.65
C SER A 39 2.41 17.32 8.93
N VAL A 40 1.32 17.94 8.49
CA VAL A 40 1.36 19.30 7.92
C VAL A 40 1.86 20.34 8.93
N PRO A 41 2.46 21.45 8.46
CA PRO A 41 2.82 22.57 9.33
C PRO A 41 1.60 23.14 10.05
N GLY A 42 1.79 23.63 11.29
CA GLY A 42 0.70 24.19 12.10
C GLY A 42 0.07 25.48 11.56
N CYS A 43 0.69 26.13 10.58
CA CYS A 43 0.12 27.27 9.85
C CYS A 43 -0.85 26.85 8.72
N VAL A 44 -1.06 25.55 8.53
CA VAL A 44 -2.11 25.03 7.66
C VAL A 44 -3.34 24.74 8.52
N VAL A 45 -4.47 25.39 8.20
CA VAL A 45 -5.72 25.23 8.94
C VAL A 45 -6.83 24.70 8.04
N THR A 46 -7.82 24.03 8.62
CA THR A 46 -8.90 23.37 7.88
C THR A 46 -10.27 23.79 8.39
N SER A 47 -11.24 23.91 7.49
CA SER A 47 -12.67 24.08 7.78
C SER A 47 -13.46 22.98 7.08
N LEU A 48 -14.20 22.17 7.83
CA LEU A 48 -14.95 21.01 7.34
C LEU A 48 -16.46 21.24 7.53
N ASP A 49 -17.23 20.96 6.48
CA ASP A 49 -18.69 20.78 6.51
C ASP A 49 -18.99 19.33 6.10
N ASP A 50 -19.46 18.52 7.06
CA ASP A 50 -19.81 17.10 6.89
C ASP A 50 -21.30 16.83 7.17
N SER A 51 -22.15 17.85 7.00
CA SER A 51 -23.57 17.79 7.35
C SER A 51 -24.46 17.04 6.34
N GLY A 52 -23.93 16.67 5.17
CA GLY A 52 -24.69 16.10 4.05
C GLY A 52 -24.11 14.79 3.48
N THR A 53 -24.61 14.39 2.30
CA THR A 53 -24.07 13.23 1.56
C THR A 53 -22.71 13.54 0.91
N THR A 54 -22.42 14.82 0.75
CA THR A 54 -21.15 15.33 0.23
C THR A 54 -20.52 16.18 1.33
N ASP A 55 -19.29 15.85 1.69
CA ASP A 55 -18.47 16.63 2.61
C ASP A 55 -17.67 17.66 1.82
N TYR A 56 -17.47 18.83 2.42
CA TYR A 56 -16.66 19.93 1.87
C TYR A 56 -15.57 20.31 2.86
N LEU A 57 -14.33 20.35 2.39
CA LEU A 57 -13.17 20.75 3.18
C LEU A 57 -12.45 21.91 2.50
N THR A 58 -12.32 23.02 3.21
CA THR A 58 -11.40 24.09 2.82
C THR A 58 -10.12 23.98 3.63
N VAL A 59 -8.98 23.92 2.93
CA VAL A 59 -7.64 23.92 3.53
C VAL A 59 -6.98 25.26 3.22
N TYR A 60 -6.61 26.02 4.25
CA TYR A 60 -5.94 27.31 4.16
C TYR A 60 -4.45 27.14 4.43
N ASN A 61 -3.61 27.78 3.62
CA ASN A 61 -2.18 27.85 3.84
C ASN A 61 -1.79 29.26 4.32
N ASP A 62 -1.77 29.45 5.64
CA ASP A 62 -1.30 30.69 6.27
C ASP A 62 0.22 30.68 6.50
N CYS A 63 0.92 29.65 6.01
CA CYS A 63 2.38 29.63 6.03
C CYS A 63 2.94 30.65 5.03
N GLY A 64 4.10 31.23 5.35
CA GLY A 64 4.85 32.11 4.44
C GLY A 64 5.53 31.38 3.27
N TYR A 65 5.16 30.13 2.98
CA TYR A 65 5.71 29.30 1.91
C TYR A 65 4.64 28.35 1.37
N ASP A 66 4.86 27.81 0.18
CA ASP A 66 3.96 26.85 -0.45
C ASP A 66 4.03 25.50 0.26
N VAL A 67 2.87 24.89 0.50
CA VAL A 67 2.77 23.57 1.13
C VAL A 67 2.20 22.57 0.14
N ARG A 68 2.67 21.34 0.23
CA ARG A 68 2.11 20.23 -0.53
C ARG A 68 1.43 19.27 0.43
N VAL A 69 0.13 19.09 0.24
CA VAL A 69 -0.72 18.36 1.18
C VAL A 69 -1.59 17.35 0.48
N LYS A 70 -1.99 16.32 1.22
CA LYS A 70 -2.94 15.30 0.80
C LYS A 70 -3.99 15.12 1.87
N VAL A 71 -5.25 15.11 1.45
CA VAL A 71 -6.39 14.76 2.30
C VAL A 71 -6.46 13.25 2.39
N VAL A 72 -6.33 12.74 3.62
CA VAL A 72 -6.52 11.33 3.93
C VAL A 72 -7.96 11.12 4.33
N LEU A 73 -8.59 10.13 3.71
CA LEU A 73 -10.00 9.83 3.95
C LEU A 73 -10.12 8.49 4.69
N ALA A 74 -10.99 8.44 5.69
CA ALA A 74 -11.50 7.19 6.21
C ALA A 74 -12.55 6.61 5.25
N HIS A 75 -12.53 5.30 5.06
CA HIS A 75 -13.52 4.54 4.28
C HIS A 75 -13.62 4.89 2.77
N ALA A 76 -12.69 5.70 2.25
CA ALA A 76 -12.57 6.00 0.84
C ALA A 76 -11.10 6.10 0.45
N THR A 77 -10.81 6.14 -0.84
CA THR A 77 -9.46 6.39 -1.34
C THR A 77 -9.05 7.82 -1.03
N ASP A 78 -7.84 8.00 -0.50
CA ASP A 78 -7.28 9.32 -0.27
C ASP A 78 -7.23 10.18 -1.53
N LEU A 79 -7.24 11.50 -1.35
CA LEU A 79 -7.09 12.42 -2.47
C LEU A 79 -5.63 12.52 -2.92
N SER A 80 -5.41 13.08 -4.12
CA SER A 80 -4.05 13.29 -4.62
C SER A 80 -3.34 14.42 -3.87
N CYS A 81 -2.00 14.36 -3.80
CA CYS A 81 -1.20 15.46 -3.27
C CYS A 81 -1.36 16.71 -4.14
N GLN A 82 -1.64 17.85 -3.51
CA GLN A 82 -1.82 19.14 -4.16
C GLN A 82 -0.96 20.20 -3.50
N THR A 83 -0.44 21.13 -4.30
CA THR A 83 0.22 22.33 -3.78
C THR A 83 -0.83 23.39 -3.44
N ILE A 84 -0.70 23.99 -2.26
CA ILE A 84 -1.47 25.15 -1.84
C ILE A 84 -0.46 26.29 -1.67
N PHE A 85 -0.61 27.33 -2.48
CA PHE A 85 0.30 28.48 -2.45
C PHE A 85 0.17 29.26 -1.15
N SER A 86 1.25 29.90 -0.71
CA SER A 86 1.24 30.77 0.46
C SER A 86 0.13 31.82 0.41
N GLY A 87 -0.63 31.95 1.50
CA GLY A 87 -1.75 32.90 1.62
C GLY A 87 -3.00 32.53 0.82
N THR A 88 -3.08 31.30 0.28
CA THR A 88 -4.23 30.83 -0.49
C THR A 88 -4.94 29.67 0.22
N HIS A 89 -6.07 29.25 -0.33
CA HIS A 89 -6.80 28.07 0.13
C HIS A 89 -7.13 27.15 -1.03
N ARG A 90 -7.46 25.91 -0.70
CA ARG A 90 -7.97 24.92 -1.65
C ARG A 90 -9.18 24.20 -1.08
N ASN A 91 -10.18 24.03 -1.93
CA ASN A 91 -11.40 23.30 -1.60
C ASN A 91 -11.30 21.86 -2.10
N TYR A 92 -11.77 20.95 -1.27
CA TYR A 92 -11.90 19.53 -1.55
C TYR A 92 -13.34 19.12 -1.26
N GLN A 93 -13.81 18.08 -1.95
CA GLN A 93 -15.10 17.47 -1.68
C GLN A 93 -15.01 15.97 -1.94
N TRP A 94 -15.81 15.20 -1.22
CA TRP A 94 -16.00 13.78 -1.45
C TRP A 94 -17.41 13.38 -1.01
N VAL A 95 -17.87 12.23 -1.48
CA VAL A 95 -19.19 11.70 -1.14
C VAL A 95 -19.08 10.57 -0.11
N TRP A 96 -20.18 10.30 0.60
CA TRP A 96 -20.33 9.12 1.45
C TRP A 96 -19.92 7.83 0.69
N PRO A 97 -19.19 6.88 1.31
CA PRO A 97 -18.88 6.78 2.75
C PRO A 97 -17.59 7.47 3.19
N GLY A 98 -16.92 8.23 2.32
CA GLY A 98 -15.68 8.92 2.68
C GLY A 98 -15.88 9.90 3.83
N ARG A 99 -14.95 9.92 4.79
CA ARG A 99 -14.92 10.90 5.90
C ARG A 99 -13.53 11.49 6.03
N PHE A 100 -13.43 12.76 6.40
CA PHE A 100 -12.14 13.38 6.69
C PHE A 100 -11.46 12.65 7.86
N ASP A 101 -10.27 12.10 7.65
CA ASP A 101 -9.44 11.52 8.73
C ASP A 101 -8.38 12.53 9.17
N ARG A 102 -7.54 12.98 8.23
CA ARG A 102 -6.46 13.95 8.51
C ARG A 102 -5.91 14.59 7.24
N LEU A 103 -5.02 15.55 7.44
CA LEU A 103 -4.18 16.14 6.40
C LEU A 103 -2.73 15.71 6.61
N ASP A 104 -2.12 15.12 5.58
CA ASP A 104 -0.72 14.71 5.58
C ASP A 104 0.09 15.58 4.60
N ALA A 105 1.36 15.82 4.92
CA ALA A 105 2.30 16.46 4.02
C ALA A 105 2.79 15.47 2.94
N CYS A 106 3.04 16.04 1.76
CA CYS A 106 3.76 15.41 0.65
C CYS A 106 4.98 16.27 0.28
#